data_AF-A0A813DYG7-F1
#
_entry.id   AF-A0A813DYG7-F1
#
_cell.length_a   1.000
_cell.length_b   1.000
_cell.length_c   1.000
_cell.angle_alpha   90.00
_cell.angle_beta   90.00
_cell.angle_gamma   90.00
#
_symmetry.space_group_name_H-M   'P 1'
#
loop_
_entity.id
_entity.type
_entity.pdbx_description
1 polymer ?
#
loop_
_entity_poly.entity_id
_entity_poly.type
_entity_poly.pdbx_seq_one_letter_code
_entity_poly.pdbx_strand_id
1 'polypeptide(L)'
;MAENVMKSLLRRILAVPKGEPRSAQLRRVLRFFRWWLVTPFLAAYVLRQMRRAAKAAGLPRAPSIGTHWLLGAFEHIVWTCPRIPKTKNRPDLMPAYQVAAKETQAEGLFCMSFFHWLLPLYSNVVVVHDLELVRELLGKKSWELYRKGKSYRIATDLIGSRALLASPDCELWRWQRRLLSPSFRRHLFDSVLAPSVKRHVGEMCERWESLAAAQGQRPEVDLASEGLRLTLKVLGNFAFGYDFGSSDSGSSSSSEFALDEAFEVVLHRMTDFGRNPLLFATRLFPSFENMKYWRALKAIDQAALSSIDGRLAQAEVKQGDQSFGDDLLGHMLGASAADSAAGGHRMDRQLIAEYAQIR
;
A
#
# COMPACT_ATOMS: atom_id res chain seq x y z
N MET A 1 -35.36 -22.82 -27.16
CA MET A 1 -35.77 -23.53 -25.92
C MET A 1 -35.89 -22.58 -24.72
N ALA A 2 -34.91 -21.70 -24.45
CA ALA A 2 -34.95 -20.73 -23.35
C ALA A 2 -36.10 -19.71 -23.41
N GLU A 3 -36.49 -19.26 -24.62
CA GLU A 3 -37.55 -18.26 -24.80
C GLU A 3 -38.95 -18.78 -24.42
N ASN A 4 -39.26 -20.03 -24.73
CA ASN A 4 -40.55 -20.67 -24.39
C ASN A 4 -40.65 -20.96 -22.89
N VAL A 5 -39.52 -21.31 -22.25
CA VAL A 5 -39.43 -21.48 -20.78
C VAL A 5 -39.63 -20.14 -20.08
N MET A 6 -39.05 -19.06 -20.62
CA MET A 6 -39.20 -17.71 -20.09
C MET A 6 -40.65 -17.19 -20.20
N LYS A 7 -41.31 -17.40 -21.36
CA LYS A 7 -42.73 -17.03 -21.57
C LYS A 7 -43.67 -17.81 -20.65
N SER A 8 -43.41 -19.10 -20.41
CA SER A 8 -44.20 -19.95 -19.51
C SER A 8 -44.06 -19.55 -18.03
N LEU A 9 -42.83 -19.25 -17.59
CA LEU A 9 -42.55 -18.76 -16.25
C LEU A 9 -43.18 -17.37 -16.00
N LEU A 10 -43.06 -16.44 -16.96
CA LEU A 10 -43.68 -15.12 -16.88
C LEU A 10 -45.20 -15.22 -16.74
N ARG A 11 -45.88 -16.12 -17.47
CA ARG A 11 -47.33 -16.35 -17.33
C ARG A 11 -47.71 -16.88 -15.94
N ARG A 12 -46.91 -17.75 -15.34
CA ARG A 12 -47.16 -18.28 -13.99
C ARG A 12 -46.90 -17.25 -12.88
N ILE A 13 -45.96 -16.32 -13.09
CA ILE A 13 -45.63 -15.27 -12.12
C ILE A 13 -46.62 -14.11 -12.19
N LEU A 14 -47.15 -13.83 -13.39
CA LEU A 14 -48.21 -12.86 -13.65
C LEU A 14 -49.62 -13.43 -13.41
N ALA A 15 -49.76 -14.72 -13.10
CA ALA A 15 -51.03 -15.32 -12.70
C ALA A 15 -51.41 -14.82 -11.29
N VAL A 16 -52.24 -13.78 -11.26
CA VAL A 16 -52.72 -13.12 -10.05
C VAL A 16 -53.83 -13.97 -9.40
N PRO A 17 -53.70 -14.39 -8.12
CA PRO A 17 -54.86 -14.86 -7.37
C PRO A 17 -55.82 -13.68 -7.13
N LYS A 18 -57.09 -13.82 -7.53
CA LYS A 18 -58.12 -12.77 -7.40
C LYS A 18 -58.22 -12.35 -5.91
N GLY A 19 -57.96 -11.07 -5.62
CA GLY A 19 -58.16 -10.48 -4.29
C GLY A 19 -56.92 -9.89 -3.59
N GLU A 20 -55.71 -10.00 -4.16
CA GLU A 20 -54.50 -9.45 -3.51
C GLU A 20 -54.28 -7.94 -3.75
N PRO A 21 -53.89 -7.15 -2.73
CA PRO A 21 -53.59 -5.72 -2.88
C PRO A 21 -52.40 -5.48 -3.82
N ARG A 22 -52.48 -4.44 -4.67
CA ARG A 22 -51.45 -4.08 -5.66
C ARG A 22 -50.02 -3.98 -5.10
N SER A 23 -49.87 -3.61 -3.82
CA SER A 23 -48.58 -3.55 -3.13
C SER A 23 -47.95 -4.93 -2.85
N ALA A 24 -48.75 -5.99 -2.70
CA ALA A 24 -48.29 -7.36 -2.55
C ALA A 24 -47.81 -7.94 -3.90
N GLN A 25 -48.52 -7.60 -4.99
CA GLN A 25 -48.17 -7.99 -6.36
C GLN A 25 -46.83 -7.40 -6.79
N LEU A 26 -46.64 -6.09 -6.58
CA LEU A 26 -45.37 -5.41 -6.89
C LEU A 26 -44.19 -6.04 -6.11
N ARG A 27 -44.38 -6.35 -4.82
CA ARG A 27 -43.35 -7.01 -3.99
C ARG A 27 -43.01 -8.42 -4.45
N ARG A 28 -43.94 -9.14 -5.09
CA ARG A 28 -43.73 -10.50 -5.59
C ARG A 28 -42.93 -10.48 -6.90
N VAL A 29 -43.30 -9.59 -7.82
CA VAL A 29 -42.57 -9.35 -9.08
C VAL A 29 -41.17 -8.81 -8.79
N LEU A 30 -41.03 -7.83 -7.90
CA LEU A 30 -39.72 -7.30 -7.47
C LEU A 30 -38.85 -8.36 -6.81
N ARG A 31 -39.41 -9.24 -5.95
CA ARG A 31 -38.67 -10.37 -5.39
C ARG A 31 -38.19 -11.32 -6.49
N PHE A 32 -39.06 -11.69 -7.42
CA PHE A 32 -38.69 -12.58 -8.53
C PHE A 32 -37.59 -12.00 -9.41
N PHE A 33 -37.72 -10.73 -9.85
CA PHE A 33 -36.68 -10.04 -10.62
C PHE A 33 -35.38 -9.89 -9.83
N ARG A 34 -35.45 -9.64 -8.52
CA ARG A 34 -34.27 -9.56 -7.66
C ARG A 34 -33.55 -10.92 -7.55
N TRP A 35 -34.28 -12.03 -7.44
CA TRP A 35 -33.68 -13.37 -7.47
C TRP A 35 -33.10 -13.69 -8.86
N TRP A 36 -33.78 -13.33 -9.94
CA TRP A 36 -33.30 -13.56 -11.31
C TRP A 36 -32.04 -12.75 -11.65
N LEU A 37 -31.89 -11.55 -11.07
CA LEU A 37 -30.67 -10.76 -11.19
C LEU A 37 -29.54 -11.31 -10.31
N VAL A 38 -29.82 -11.73 -9.07
CA VAL A 38 -28.77 -12.14 -8.11
C VAL A 38 -28.23 -13.56 -8.39
N THR A 39 -29.07 -14.49 -8.86
CA THR A 39 -28.66 -15.89 -9.10
C THR A 39 -27.53 -16.05 -10.11
N PRO A 40 -27.47 -15.37 -11.29
CA PRO A 40 -26.34 -15.52 -12.19
C PRO A 40 -25.05 -14.94 -11.61
N PHE A 41 -25.10 -13.82 -10.87
CA PHE A 41 -23.92 -13.27 -10.20
C PHE A 41 -23.41 -14.19 -9.09
N LEU A 42 -24.31 -14.75 -8.28
CA LEU A 42 -23.95 -15.70 -7.23
C LEU A 42 -23.38 -16.99 -7.83
N ALA A 43 -24.00 -17.54 -8.87
CA ALA A 43 -23.50 -18.71 -9.57
C ALA A 43 -22.12 -18.46 -10.20
N ALA A 44 -21.93 -17.31 -10.87
CA ALA A 44 -20.64 -16.91 -11.42
C ALA A 44 -19.57 -16.73 -10.33
N TYR A 45 -19.94 -16.13 -9.18
CA TYR A 45 -19.06 -16.00 -8.02
C TYR A 45 -18.64 -17.37 -7.47
N VAL A 46 -19.61 -18.27 -7.23
CA VAL A 46 -19.35 -19.62 -6.72
C VAL A 46 -18.45 -20.40 -7.70
N LEU A 47 -18.76 -20.40 -9.00
CA LEU A 47 -17.93 -21.04 -10.02
C LEU A 47 -16.50 -20.49 -10.04
N ARG A 48 -16.34 -19.17 -9.92
CA ARG A 48 -15.03 -18.52 -9.85
C ARG A 48 -14.25 -18.95 -8.61
N GLN A 49 -14.91 -19.02 -7.45
CA GLN A 49 -14.25 -19.44 -6.21
C GLN A 49 -13.93 -20.94 -6.21
N MET A 50 -14.80 -21.78 -6.74
CA MET A 50 -14.52 -23.21 -6.93
C MET A 50 -13.27 -23.43 -7.79
N ARG A 51 -13.14 -22.71 -8.92
CA ARG A 51 -11.95 -22.79 -9.78
C ARG A 51 -10.68 -22.36 -9.05
N ARG A 52 -10.75 -21.33 -8.20
CA ARG A 52 -9.61 -20.89 -7.39
C ARG A 52 -9.22 -21.91 -6.33
N ALA A 53 -10.20 -22.48 -5.64
CA ALA A 53 -9.98 -23.52 -4.64
C ALA A 53 -9.39 -24.79 -5.26
N ALA A 54 -9.88 -25.21 -6.43
CA ALA A 54 -9.33 -26.35 -7.16
C ALA A 54 -7.86 -26.15 -7.54
N LYS A 55 -7.50 -24.96 -8.05
CA LYS A 55 -6.09 -24.62 -8.34
C LYS A 55 -5.22 -24.63 -7.08
N ALA A 56 -5.72 -24.09 -5.97
CA ALA A 56 -4.99 -24.06 -4.70
C ALA A 56 -4.89 -25.44 -4.02
N ALA A 57 -5.77 -26.38 -4.35
CA ALA A 57 -5.69 -27.76 -3.87
C ALA A 57 -4.57 -28.56 -4.56
N GLY A 58 -4.19 -28.19 -5.78
CA GLY A 58 -3.08 -28.82 -6.50
C GLY A 58 -1.69 -28.27 -6.15
N LEU A 59 -1.60 -27.30 -5.23
CA LEU A 59 -0.33 -26.73 -4.79
C LEU A 59 0.20 -27.45 -3.54
N PRO A 60 1.53 -27.57 -3.37
CA PRO A 60 2.15 -28.12 -2.17
C PRO A 60 1.69 -27.37 -0.92
N ARG A 61 1.51 -28.10 0.19
CA ARG A 61 1.15 -27.54 1.50
C ARG A 61 2.10 -28.09 2.54
N ALA A 62 2.55 -27.23 3.45
CA ALA A 62 3.35 -27.63 4.58
C ALA A 62 2.47 -28.28 5.67
N PRO A 63 2.74 -29.54 6.08
CA PRO A 63 2.03 -30.20 7.16
C PRO A 63 2.06 -29.44 8.50
N SER A 64 3.14 -28.71 8.77
CA SER A 64 3.29 -27.90 9.99
C SER A 64 2.24 -26.80 10.12
N ILE A 65 1.67 -26.32 9.01
CA ILE A 65 0.69 -25.24 9.02
C ILE A 65 -0.72 -25.83 9.06
N GLY A 66 -1.31 -25.84 10.25
CA GLY A 66 -2.69 -26.29 10.45
C GLY A 66 -3.69 -25.45 9.63
N THR A 67 -4.71 -26.11 9.07
CA THR A 67 -5.79 -25.45 8.34
C THR A 67 -7.13 -25.69 9.01
N HIS A 68 -7.76 -24.63 9.48
CA HIS A 68 -9.14 -24.69 9.95
C HIS A 68 -10.13 -24.62 8.78
N TRP A 69 -11.28 -25.28 8.90
CA TRP A 69 -12.28 -25.33 7.82
C TRP A 69 -12.79 -23.93 7.45
N LEU A 70 -13.00 -23.03 8.43
CA LEU A 70 -13.52 -21.68 8.18
C LEU A 70 -12.44 -20.63 7.97
N LEU A 71 -11.35 -20.69 8.73
CA LEU A 71 -10.33 -19.65 8.80
C LEU A 71 -9.08 -20.00 7.97
N GLY A 72 -8.96 -21.25 7.51
CA GLY A 72 -7.77 -21.73 6.82
C GLY A 72 -6.56 -21.68 7.75
N ALA A 73 -5.41 -21.27 7.22
CA ALA A 73 -4.16 -21.10 7.95
C ALA A 73 -4.18 -19.92 8.94
N PHE A 74 -5.19 -19.04 8.88
CA PHE A 74 -5.28 -17.86 9.75
C PHE A 74 -5.32 -18.25 11.23
N GLU A 75 -6.08 -19.30 11.58
CA GLU A 75 -6.19 -19.76 12.95
C GLU A 75 -4.85 -20.25 13.49
N HIS A 76 -4.20 -21.16 12.76
CA HIS A 76 -2.90 -21.68 13.15
C HIS A 76 -1.86 -20.56 13.34
N ILE A 77 -1.83 -19.59 12.43
CA ILE A 77 -0.96 -18.42 12.56
C ILE A 77 -1.25 -17.62 13.83
N VAL A 78 -2.53 -17.33 14.10
CA VAL A 78 -2.91 -16.46 15.21
C VAL A 78 -2.71 -17.15 16.55
N TRP A 79 -2.88 -18.47 16.65
CA TRP A 79 -2.88 -19.19 17.92
C TRP A 79 -1.61 -20.00 18.20
N THR A 80 -0.95 -20.53 17.18
CA THR A 80 0.17 -21.48 17.34
C THR A 80 1.54 -20.83 17.13
N CYS A 81 1.65 -19.74 16.37
CA CYS A 81 2.94 -19.08 16.15
C CYS A 81 3.50 -18.48 17.46
N PRO A 82 4.82 -18.59 17.69
CA PRO A 82 5.47 -17.97 18.84
C PRO A 82 5.27 -16.45 18.82
N ARG A 83 5.35 -15.79 19.98
CA ARG A 83 5.13 -14.34 20.07
C ARG A 83 6.44 -13.59 20.09
N ILE A 84 6.52 -12.49 19.34
CA ILE A 84 7.69 -11.62 19.37
C ILE A 84 7.69 -10.88 20.73
N PRO A 85 8.78 -10.98 21.53
CA PRO A 85 8.88 -10.27 22.81
C PRO A 85 8.70 -8.77 22.64
N LYS A 86 8.15 -8.09 23.67
CA LYS A 86 7.93 -6.63 23.69
C LYS A 86 7.06 -6.10 22.54
N THR A 87 6.31 -6.97 21.88
CA THR A 87 5.26 -6.58 20.94
C THR A 87 3.89 -6.87 21.55
N LYS A 88 2.82 -6.23 21.06
CA LYS A 88 1.42 -6.49 21.47
C LYS A 88 0.97 -7.92 21.09
N ASN A 89 1.57 -8.95 21.68
CA ASN A 89 1.39 -10.38 21.37
C ASN A 89 1.41 -10.69 19.86
N ARG A 90 2.38 -10.14 19.12
CA ARG A 90 2.43 -10.35 17.66
C ARG A 90 2.91 -11.78 17.35
N PRO A 91 2.21 -12.52 16.47
CA PRO A 91 2.69 -13.83 16.02
C PRO A 91 3.95 -13.64 15.15
N ASP A 92 4.98 -14.42 15.45
CA ASP A 92 6.19 -14.53 14.65
C ASP A 92 5.97 -15.60 13.57
N LEU A 93 5.78 -15.13 12.34
CA LEU A 93 5.53 -16.00 11.19
C LEU A 93 6.80 -16.67 10.69
N MET A 94 7.98 -16.09 10.97
CA MET A 94 9.20 -16.54 10.34
C MET A 94 9.63 -17.95 10.76
N PRO A 95 9.58 -18.32 12.06
CA PRO A 95 9.83 -19.70 12.47
C PRO A 95 8.88 -20.69 11.80
N ALA A 96 7.59 -20.37 11.70
CA ALA A 96 6.61 -21.23 11.04
C ALA A 96 6.93 -21.39 9.55
N TYR A 97 7.29 -20.31 8.86
CA TYR A 97 7.69 -20.36 7.45
C TYR A 97 9.00 -21.11 7.22
N GLN A 98 9.96 -21.03 8.14
CA GLN A 98 11.19 -21.80 8.06
C GLN A 98 10.94 -23.31 8.18
N VAL A 99 10.05 -23.73 9.08
CA VAL A 99 9.65 -25.14 9.19
C VAL A 99 8.93 -25.59 7.93
N ALA A 100 7.94 -24.81 7.47
CA ALA A 100 7.21 -25.08 6.23
C ALA A 100 8.11 -25.17 4.99
N ALA A 101 9.13 -24.31 4.90
CA ALA A 101 10.11 -24.33 3.82
C ALA A 101 10.98 -25.60 3.84
N LYS A 102 11.37 -26.07 5.03
CA LYS A 102 12.10 -27.34 5.18
C LYS A 102 11.24 -28.55 4.76
N GLU A 103 9.97 -28.55 5.12
CA GLU A 103 9.02 -29.62 4.75
C GLU A 103 8.73 -29.67 3.25
N THR A 104 8.78 -28.51 2.58
CA THR A 104 8.48 -28.35 1.14
C THR A 104 9.73 -28.03 0.32
N GLN A 105 10.88 -28.54 0.77
CA GLN A 105 12.18 -28.28 0.12
C GLN A 105 12.24 -28.90 -1.28
N ALA A 106 11.59 -30.04 -1.50
CA ALA A 106 11.57 -30.72 -2.79
C ALA A 106 10.78 -29.93 -3.86
N GLU A 107 9.72 -29.23 -3.44
CA GLU A 107 8.86 -28.45 -4.32
C GLU A 107 9.31 -26.98 -4.46
N GLY A 108 10.10 -26.48 -3.51
CA GLY A 108 10.62 -25.11 -3.52
C GLY A 108 9.60 -24.01 -3.23
N LEU A 109 8.35 -24.40 -2.97
CA LEU A 109 7.23 -23.51 -2.66
C LEU A 109 6.16 -24.22 -1.83
N PHE A 110 5.32 -23.44 -1.16
CA PHE A 110 4.11 -23.94 -0.51
C PHE A 110 2.96 -22.92 -0.58
N CYS A 111 1.73 -23.42 -0.47
CA CYS A 111 0.52 -22.62 -0.51
C CYS A 111 -0.19 -22.63 0.85
N MET A 112 -0.66 -21.45 1.26
CA MET A 112 -1.53 -21.25 2.41
C MET A 112 -2.85 -20.63 1.96
N SER A 113 -3.95 -21.23 2.38
CA SER A 113 -5.30 -20.69 2.15
C SER A 113 -5.79 -19.99 3.41
N PHE A 114 -6.38 -18.81 3.24
CA PHE A 114 -7.00 -18.02 4.31
C PHE A 114 -8.49 -17.89 4.03
N PHE A 115 -9.28 -18.15 5.07
CA PHE A 115 -10.75 -18.20 5.03
C PHE A 115 -11.32 -19.32 4.13
N HIS A 116 -12.57 -19.69 4.36
CA HIS A 116 -13.27 -20.67 3.54
C HIS A 116 -13.51 -20.12 2.12
N TRP A 117 -13.41 -20.96 1.10
CA TRP A 117 -13.45 -20.56 -0.31
C TRP A 117 -14.75 -19.86 -0.75
N LEU A 118 -15.88 -20.13 -0.07
CA LEU A 118 -17.14 -19.45 -0.30
C LEU A 118 -17.12 -17.99 0.18
N LEU A 119 -16.26 -17.63 1.13
CA LEU A 119 -16.21 -16.28 1.69
C LEU A 119 -15.53 -15.28 0.74
N PRO A 120 -15.99 -14.03 0.70
CA PRO A 120 -15.40 -12.98 -0.16
C PRO A 120 -13.96 -12.64 0.23
N LEU A 121 -13.56 -12.98 1.47
CA LEU A 121 -12.21 -12.79 1.99
C LEU A 121 -11.26 -13.96 1.66
N TYR A 122 -11.74 -14.99 0.95
CA TYR A 122 -10.91 -16.10 0.54
C TYR A 122 -9.67 -15.63 -0.23
N SER A 123 -8.50 -16.00 0.26
CA SER A 123 -7.23 -15.69 -0.38
C SER A 123 -6.26 -16.86 -0.26
N ASN A 124 -5.40 -17.01 -1.27
CA ASN A 124 -4.32 -17.97 -1.26
C ASN A 124 -3.01 -17.19 -1.35
N VAL A 125 -2.06 -17.56 -0.50
CA VAL A 125 -0.71 -17.03 -0.48
C VAL A 125 0.21 -18.17 -0.86
N VAL A 126 0.96 -17.99 -1.95
CA VAL A 126 2.01 -18.92 -2.34
C VAL A 126 3.33 -18.31 -1.86
N VAL A 127 4.04 -19.05 -1.02
CA VAL A 127 5.36 -18.70 -0.52
C VAL A 127 6.37 -19.50 -1.33
N VAL A 128 7.22 -18.79 -2.07
CA VAL A 128 8.32 -19.37 -2.84
C VAL A 128 9.59 -19.15 -2.03
N HIS A 129 10.32 -20.22 -1.76
CA HIS A 129 11.54 -20.19 -0.95
C HIS A 129 12.76 -20.77 -1.66
N ASP A 130 12.55 -21.50 -2.77
CA ASP A 130 13.64 -21.90 -3.66
C ASP A 130 14.20 -20.71 -4.46
N LEU A 131 15.53 -20.64 -4.54
CA LEU A 131 16.23 -19.50 -5.15
C LEU A 131 16.08 -19.47 -6.67
N GLU A 132 16.03 -20.62 -7.34
CA GLU A 132 15.87 -20.69 -8.79
C GLU A 132 14.47 -20.24 -9.20
N LEU A 133 13.45 -20.71 -8.47
CA LEU A 133 12.07 -20.26 -8.64
C LEU A 133 11.91 -18.76 -8.35
N VAL A 134 12.57 -18.23 -7.30
CA VAL A 134 12.57 -16.79 -7.03
C VAL A 134 13.21 -16.01 -8.18
N ARG A 135 14.33 -16.50 -8.74
CA ARG A 135 14.99 -15.88 -9.90
C ARG A 135 14.11 -15.92 -11.15
N GLU A 136 13.39 -17.02 -11.38
CA GLU A 136 12.45 -17.12 -12.49
C GLU A 136 11.25 -16.18 -12.29
N LEU A 137 10.67 -16.14 -11.09
CA LEU A 137 9.52 -15.29 -10.74
C LEU A 137 9.84 -13.79 -10.91
N LEU A 138 11.01 -13.36 -10.44
CA LEU A 138 11.45 -11.96 -10.51
C LEU A 138 12.19 -11.61 -11.82
N GLY A 139 12.43 -12.61 -12.66
CA GLY A 139 13.15 -12.47 -13.91
C GLY A 139 12.35 -11.74 -14.99
N LYS A 140 13.07 -11.15 -15.96
CA LYS A 140 12.46 -10.37 -17.07
C LYS A 140 11.41 -11.14 -17.87
N LYS A 141 11.60 -12.46 -18.03
CA LYS A 141 10.67 -13.35 -18.74
C LYS A 141 9.28 -13.41 -18.10
N SER A 142 9.20 -13.12 -16.80
CA SER A 142 8.01 -13.28 -15.98
C SER A 142 7.28 -11.97 -15.68
N TRP A 143 7.81 -10.84 -16.15
CA TRP A 143 7.26 -9.50 -15.86
C TRP A 143 5.81 -9.32 -16.34
N GLU A 144 5.41 -9.96 -17.45
CA GLU A 144 4.04 -9.87 -17.96
C GLU A 144 3.09 -10.89 -17.30
N LEU A 145 3.65 -11.93 -16.66
CA LEU A 145 2.91 -13.03 -16.06
C LEU A 145 2.44 -12.70 -14.64
N TYR A 146 3.27 -11.99 -13.87
CA TYR A 146 2.99 -11.68 -12.47
C TYR A 146 2.85 -10.17 -12.28
N ARG A 147 1.66 -9.76 -11.87
CA ARG A 147 1.39 -8.37 -11.50
C ARG A 147 1.62 -8.18 -10.00
N LYS A 148 2.12 -7.01 -9.61
CA LYS A 148 2.27 -6.70 -8.18
C LYS A 148 0.91 -6.79 -7.47
N GLY A 149 0.94 -7.42 -6.30
CA GLY A 149 -0.25 -7.81 -5.56
C GLY A 149 -0.99 -6.66 -4.88
N LYS A 150 -2.13 -7.01 -4.26
CA LYS A 150 -2.97 -6.06 -3.50
C LYS A 150 -2.26 -5.42 -2.30
N SER A 151 -1.12 -5.93 -1.85
CA SER A 151 -0.33 -5.33 -0.76
C SER A 151 0.07 -3.88 -1.09
N TYR A 152 0.34 -3.58 -2.35
CA TYR A 152 0.63 -2.21 -2.81
C TYR A 152 -0.58 -1.26 -2.69
N ARG A 153 -1.81 -1.80 -2.62
CA ARG A 153 -3.03 -1.00 -2.36
C ARG A 153 -3.08 -0.43 -0.94
N ILE A 154 -2.36 -1.04 0.00
CA ILE A 154 -2.27 -0.54 1.37
C ILE A 154 -1.44 0.74 1.39
N ALA A 155 -0.40 0.80 0.57
CA ALA A 155 0.42 1.99 0.42
C ALA A 155 -0.26 3.10 -0.37
N THR A 156 -1.25 2.78 -1.21
CA THR A 156 -1.95 3.75 -2.08
C THR A 156 -2.39 5.02 -1.38
N ASP A 157 -2.82 4.94 -0.13
CA ASP A 157 -3.21 6.12 0.64
C ASP A 157 -2.04 7.09 0.85
N LEU A 158 -0.82 6.59 1.09
CA LEU A 158 0.40 7.39 1.29
C LEU A 158 1.10 7.79 -0.01
N ILE A 159 1.26 6.85 -0.94
CA ILE A 159 2.05 7.10 -2.16
C ILE A 159 1.20 7.59 -3.32
N GLY A 160 -0.12 7.40 -3.28
CA GLY A 160 -1.03 7.69 -4.37
C GLY A 160 -1.35 6.51 -5.28
N SER A 161 -2.55 6.51 -5.85
CA SER A 161 -3.08 5.40 -6.66
C SER A 161 -2.36 5.21 -8.00
N ARG A 162 -1.84 6.31 -8.56
CA ARG A 162 -1.11 6.33 -9.82
C ARG A 162 0.39 6.13 -9.64
N ALA A 163 0.89 6.11 -8.41
CA ALA A 163 2.32 6.20 -8.13
C ALA A 163 3.11 4.98 -8.59
N LEU A 164 4.44 5.13 -8.68
CA LEU A 164 5.36 4.10 -9.18
C LEU A 164 5.15 2.73 -8.52
N LEU A 165 4.82 2.70 -7.23
CA LEU A 165 4.60 1.43 -6.53
C LEU A 165 3.14 0.94 -6.64
N ALA A 166 2.18 1.82 -6.92
CA ALA A 166 0.74 1.51 -6.98
C ALA A 166 0.21 1.21 -8.40
N SER A 167 0.95 1.59 -9.44
CA SER A 167 0.62 1.35 -10.86
C SER A 167 1.58 0.36 -11.52
N PRO A 168 1.70 -0.89 -11.04
CA PRO A 168 2.66 -1.84 -11.58
C PRO A 168 2.37 -2.19 -13.04
N ASP A 169 3.44 -2.37 -13.82
CA ASP A 169 3.42 -3.05 -15.11
C ASP A 169 2.59 -2.36 -16.23
N CYS A 170 2.37 -1.05 -16.10
CA CYS A 170 1.76 -0.20 -17.15
C CYS A 170 2.78 0.77 -17.77
N GLU A 171 2.41 1.42 -18.88
CA GLU A 171 3.27 2.43 -19.51
C GLU A 171 3.62 3.58 -18.56
N LEU A 172 2.67 3.97 -17.71
CA LEU A 172 2.88 4.98 -16.68
C LEU A 172 4.04 4.61 -15.73
N TRP A 173 4.14 3.34 -15.31
CA TRP A 173 5.26 2.88 -14.49
C TRP A 173 6.60 2.96 -15.20
N ARG A 174 6.64 2.55 -16.47
CA ARG A 174 7.88 2.61 -17.27
C ARG A 174 8.34 4.05 -17.45
N TRP A 175 7.40 4.96 -17.70
CA TRP A 175 7.64 6.38 -17.82
C TRP A 175 8.14 6.98 -16.51
N GLN A 176 7.43 6.78 -15.38
CA GLN A 176 7.84 7.25 -14.05
C GLN A 176 9.24 6.74 -13.68
N ARG A 177 9.53 5.46 -13.94
CA ARG A 177 10.84 4.87 -13.64
C ARG A 177 11.94 5.50 -14.51
N ARG A 178 11.65 5.76 -15.78
CA ARG A 178 12.58 6.45 -16.69
C ARG A 178 12.85 7.88 -16.23
N LEU A 179 11.82 8.58 -15.75
CA LEU A 179 11.91 9.94 -15.22
C LEU A 179 12.75 10.00 -13.93
N LEU A 180 12.57 9.03 -13.03
CA LEU A 180 13.24 8.98 -11.72
C LEU A 180 14.67 8.43 -11.77
N SER A 181 14.96 7.48 -12.66
CA SER A 181 16.26 6.78 -12.67
C SER A 181 17.48 7.71 -12.77
N PRO A 182 17.47 8.80 -13.57
CA PRO A 182 18.58 9.76 -13.62
C PRO A 182 18.87 10.43 -12.28
N SER A 183 17.86 10.63 -11.45
CA SER A 183 18.01 11.25 -10.12
C SER A 183 18.69 10.33 -9.09
N PHE A 184 18.93 9.07 -9.43
CA PHE A 184 19.69 8.11 -8.62
C PHE A 184 21.09 7.81 -9.19
N ARG A 185 21.64 8.74 -9.97
CA ARG A 185 23.03 8.64 -10.47
C ARG A 185 24.03 8.92 -9.35
N ARG A 186 25.24 8.39 -9.51
CA ARG A 186 26.36 8.54 -8.57
C ARG A 186 26.65 9.98 -8.18
N HIS A 187 26.52 10.92 -9.12
CA HIS A 187 26.75 12.34 -8.84
C HIS A 187 25.88 12.86 -7.69
N LEU A 188 24.56 12.59 -7.71
CA LEU A 188 23.64 13.04 -6.66
C LEU A 188 23.88 12.33 -5.32
N PHE A 189 24.33 11.08 -5.39
CA PHE A 189 24.77 10.38 -4.19
C PHE A 189 25.96 11.10 -3.54
N ASP A 190 26.97 11.45 -4.33
CA ASP A 190 28.21 12.06 -3.85
C ASP A 190 28.02 13.53 -3.43
N SER A 191 27.20 14.31 -4.16
CA SER A 191 27.01 15.74 -3.93
C SER A 191 25.91 16.08 -2.93
N VAL A 192 24.86 15.27 -2.81
CA VAL A 192 23.68 15.58 -1.98
C VAL A 192 23.52 14.56 -0.85
N LEU A 193 23.41 13.28 -1.17
CA LEU A 193 23.02 12.27 -0.17
C LEU A 193 24.12 12.05 0.88
N ALA A 194 25.36 11.79 0.47
CA ALA A 194 26.46 11.52 1.40
C ALA A 194 26.76 12.70 2.35
N PRO A 195 26.83 13.96 1.89
CA PRO A 195 26.96 15.12 2.79
C PRO A 195 25.77 15.28 3.74
N SER A 196 24.54 15.07 3.26
CA SER A 196 23.32 15.14 4.08
C SER A 196 23.34 14.10 5.21
N VAL A 197 23.69 12.84 4.89
CA VAL A 197 23.86 11.78 5.89
C VAL A 197 24.92 12.15 6.92
N LYS A 198 26.12 12.58 6.47
CA LYS A 198 27.21 12.95 7.38
C LYS A 198 26.80 14.05 8.35
N ARG A 199 26.14 15.10 7.84
CA ARG A 199 25.65 16.21 8.66
C ARG A 199 24.64 15.75 9.71
N HIS A 200 23.59 15.05 9.29
CA HIS A 200 22.51 14.67 10.21
C HIS A 200 22.89 13.57 11.20
N VAL A 201 23.81 12.68 10.83
CA VAL A 201 24.41 11.74 11.79
C VAL A 201 25.25 12.50 12.81
N GLY A 202 26.03 13.50 12.39
CA GLY A 202 26.76 14.39 13.30
C GLY A 202 25.85 15.10 14.30
N GLU A 203 24.78 15.76 13.82
CA GLU A 203 23.76 16.40 14.67
C GLU A 203 23.11 15.42 15.65
N MET A 204 22.86 14.18 15.22
CA MET A 204 22.30 13.13 16.08
C MET A 204 23.28 12.74 17.20
N CYS A 205 24.56 12.51 16.85
CA CYS A 205 25.62 12.20 17.81
C CYS A 205 25.81 13.33 18.83
N GLU A 206 25.94 14.58 18.37
CA GLU A 206 26.10 15.75 19.24
C GLU A 206 24.94 15.91 20.22
N ARG A 207 23.71 15.66 19.76
CA ARG A 207 22.53 15.69 20.63
C ARG A 207 22.55 14.59 21.67
N TRP A 208 22.93 13.36 21.31
CA TRP A 208 23.04 12.26 22.27
C TRP A 208 24.15 12.51 23.30
N GLU A 209 25.29 13.06 22.88
CA GLU A 209 26.39 13.46 23.77
C GLU A 209 25.95 14.56 24.74
N SER A 210 25.23 15.57 24.23
CA SER A 210 24.67 16.66 25.05
C SER A 210 23.66 16.15 26.09
N LEU A 211 22.80 15.20 25.71
CA LEU A 211 21.85 14.57 26.63
C LEU A 211 22.58 13.75 27.70
N ALA A 212 23.62 13.01 27.32
CA ALA A 212 24.44 12.26 28.26
C ALA A 212 25.17 13.16 29.27
N ALA A 213 25.73 14.28 28.78
CA ALA A 213 26.40 15.27 29.61
C ALA A 213 25.42 15.94 30.60
N ALA A 214 24.21 16.29 30.15
CA ALA A 214 23.20 16.93 30.99
C ALA A 214 22.63 16.00 32.08
N GLN A 215 22.49 14.71 31.79
CA GLN A 215 21.90 13.75 32.73
C GLN A 215 22.94 13.04 33.61
N GLY A 216 24.24 13.24 33.35
CA GLY A 216 25.34 12.57 34.08
C GLY A 216 25.37 11.05 33.90
N GLN A 217 24.57 10.50 32.98
CA GLN A 217 24.45 9.07 32.69
C GLN A 217 24.18 8.85 31.19
N ARG A 218 24.35 7.62 30.72
CA ARG A 218 24.05 7.27 29.32
C ARG A 218 22.53 7.30 29.11
N PRO A 219 22.01 8.12 28.18
CA PRO A 219 20.57 8.19 27.94
C PRO A 219 20.09 6.90 27.27
N GLU A 220 18.91 6.42 27.69
CA GLU A 220 18.18 5.43 26.91
C GLU A 220 17.55 6.11 25.71
N VAL A 221 17.73 5.51 24.52
CA VAL A 221 17.27 6.08 23.25
C VAL A 221 16.50 5.03 22.47
N ASP A 222 15.33 5.40 21.95
CA ASP A 222 14.58 4.56 21.01
C ASP A 222 15.15 4.67 19.60
N LEU A 223 15.91 3.66 19.18
CA LEU A 223 16.52 3.60 17.86
C LEU A 223 15.50 3.57 16.71
N ALA A 224 14.27 3.13 16.94
CA ALA A 224 13.24 3.13 15.90
C ALA A 224 12.78 4.55 15.58
N SER A 225 12.45 5.33 16.62
CA SER A 225 12.07 6.74 16.48
C SER A 225 13.23 7.58 15.97
N GLU A 226 14.45 7.36 16.46
CA GLU A 226 15.64 8.05 15.97
C GLU A 226 15.98 7.69 14.53
N GLY A 227 15.86 6.41 14.17
CA GLY A 227 16.04 5.94 12.80
C GLY A 227 15.04 6.59 11.85
N LEU A 228 13.77 6.71 12.24
CA LEU A 228 12.75 7.42 11.46
C LEU A 228 13.09 8.91 11.33
N ARG A 229 13.43 9.59 12.42
CA ARG A 229 13.78 11.01 12.43
C ARG A 229 14.99 11.30 11.54
N LEU A 230 16.06 10.52 11.66
CA LEU A 230 17.25 10.63 10.83
C LEU A 230 16.92 10.38 9.34
N THR A 231 16.12 9.34 9.07
CA THR A 231 15.69 9.01 7.70
C THR A 231 14.90 10.16 7.08
N LEU A 232 13.97 10.77 7.81
CA LEU A 232 13.16 11.88 7.32
C LEU A 232 13.96 13.16 7.12
N LYS A 233 14.93 13.45 7.99
CA LYS A 233 15.87 14.57 7.81
C LYS A 233 16.71 14.40 6.55
N VAL A 234 17.34 13.24 6.39
CA VAL A 234 18.19 12.92 5.22
C VAL A 234 17.37 12.91 3.94
N LEU A 235 16.23 12.20 3.93
CA LEU A 235 15.34 12.13 2.78
C LEU A 235 14.75 13.50 2.48
N GLY A 236 14.45 14.30 3.50
CA GLY A 236 13.94 15.66 3.35
C GLY A 236 14.87 16.55 2.54
N ASN A 237 16.13 16.58 2.97
CA ASN A 237 17.17 17.34 2.28
C ASN A 237 17.44 16.76 0.88
N PHE A 238 17.61 15.45 0.76
CA PHE A 238 17.88 14.82 -0.53
C PHE A 238 16.72 14.96 -1.54
N ALA A 239 15.48 14.82 -1.06
CA ALA A 239 14.32 14.76 -1.93
C ALA A 239 13.75 16.14 -2.28
N PHE A 240 13.78 17.09 -1.34
CA PHE A 240 13.09 18.37 -1.45
C PHE A 240 14.00 19.58 -1.19
N GLY A 241 15.28 19.37 -0.88
CA GLY A 241 16.20 20.45 -0.51
C GLY A 241 15.80 21.17 0.79
N TYR A 242 14.95 20.55 1.63
CA TYR A 242 14.35 21.16 2.81
C TYR A 242 14.54 20.30 4.06
N ASP A 243 14.80 20.93 5.20
CA ASP A 243 14.85 20.25 6.50
C ASP A 243 13.45 20.23 7.13
N PHE A 244 12.72 19.13 6.92
CA PHE A 244 11.39 18.96 7.54
C PHE A 244 11.44 18.85 9.09
N GLY A 245 12.63 18.82 9.69
CA GLY A 245 12.85 18.57 11.11
C GLY A 245 13.23 19.78 11.96
N SER A 246 13.25 21.00 11.40
CA SER A 246 13.46 22.21 12.21
C SER A 246 12.14 22.74 12.75
N SER A 247 11.77 22.25 13.94
CA SER A 247 10.85 22.95 14.86
C SER A 247 11.40 24.30 15.36
N ASP A 248 12.50 24.80 14.80
CA ASP A 248 13.26 25.97 15.26
C ASP A 248 13.13 27.22 14.40
N SER A 249 12.32 27.18 13.35
CA SER A 249 11.87 28.41 12.68
C SER A 249 10.39 28.58 12.93
N GLY A 250 10.02 29.63 13.67
CA GLY A 250 8.66 30.08 13.98
C GLY A 250 7.80 30.45 12.76
N SER A 251 7.80 29.61 11.74
CA SER A 251 6.81 29.59 10.68
C SER A 251 5.67 28.71 11.16
N SER A 252 4.64 29.38 11.68
CA SER A 252 3.31 28.90 12.04
C SER A 252 2.70 28.02 10.93
N SER A 253 3.17 26.79 10.80
CA SER A 253 2.57 25.80 9.93
C SER A 253 1.40 25.22 10.71
N SER A 254 0.19 25.50 10.24
CA SER A 254 -1.10 25.12 10.79
C SER A 254 -1.37 23.60 10.84
N SER A 255 -0.31 22.79 10.85
CA SER A 255 -0.39 21.33 10.91
C SER A 255 -0.50 20.88 12.37
N GLU A 256 -1.50 20.04 12.63
CA GLU A 256 -1.73 19.37 13.92
C GLU A 256 -0.59 18.42 14.31
N PHE A 257 0.26 18.01 13.36
CA PHE A 257 1.35 17.05 13.54
C PHE A 257 2.70 17.61 13.06
N ALA A 258 3.77 17.31 13.81
CA ALA A 258 5.12 17.30 13.26
C ALA A 258 5.25 16.20 12.19
N LEU A 259 6.11 16.38 11.19
CA LEU A 259 6.13 15.47 10.04
C LEU A 259 6.59 14.05 10.42
N ASP A 260 7.55 13.94 11.34
CA ASP A 260 8.00 12.66 11.88
C ASP A 260 6.89 11.91 12.64
N GLU A 261 6.14 12.61 13.48
CA GLU A 261 4.95 12.05 14.13
C GLU A 261 3.90 11.60 13.11
N ALA A 262 3.65 12.41 12.08
CA ALA A 262 2.69 12.07 11.03
C ALA A 262 3.09 10.78 10.28
N PHE A 263 4.37 10.64 9.91
CA PHE A 263 4.88 9.42 9.30
C PHE A 263 4.79 8.21 10.24
N GLU A 264 5.10 8.38 11.53
CA GLU A 264 5.00 7.30 12.50
C GLU A 264 3.56 6.76 12.60
N VAL A 265 2.58 7.66 12.72
CA VAL A 265 1.14 7.33 12.76
C VAL A 265 0.73 6.58 11.49
N VAL A 266 1.10 7.10 10.32
CA VAL A 266 0.73 6.51 9.02
C VAL A 266 1.36 5.14 8.83
N LEU A 267 2.67 5.00 9.07
CA LEU A 267 3.39 3.74 8.90
C LEU A 267 2.91 2.67 9.89
N HIS A 268 2.65 3.05 11.15
CA HIS A 268 2.08 2.12 12.12
C HIS A 268 0.71 1.62 11.66
N ARG A 269 -0.19 2.52 11.24
CA ARG A 269 -1.54 2.16 10.79
C ARG A 269 -1.53 1.31 9.52
N MET A 270 -0.68 1.64 8.55
CA MET A 270 -0.49 0.84 7.33
C MET A 270 0.00 -0.57 7.64
N THR A 271 0.88 -0.71 8.63
CA THR A 271 1.33 -2.02 9.09
C THR A 271 0.17 -2.83 9.68
N ASP A 272 -0.73 -2.20 10.44
CA ASP A 272 -1.93 -2.86 10.98
C ASP A 272 -2.91 -3.29 9.88
N PHE A 273 -3.05 -2.50 8.82
CA PHE A 273 -3.83 -2.89 7.63
C PHE A 273 -3.25 -4.11 6.91
N GLY A 274 -1.92 -4.20 6.80
CA GLY A 274 -1.24 -5.37 6.23
C GLY A 274 -1.44 -6.64 7.04
N ARG A 275 -1.56 -6.49 8.37
CA ARG A 275 -1.75 -7.62 9.30
C ARG A 275 -3.19 -8.11 9.37
N ASN A 276 -4.16 -7.19 9.29
CA ASN A 276 -5.56 -7.52 9.43
C ASN A 276 -6.38 -7.00 8.23
N PRO A 277 -6.79 -7.90 7.30
CA PRO A 277 -7.56 -7.49 6.13
C PRO A 277 -8.92 -6.89 6.49
N LEU A 278 -9.47 -7.19 7.67
CA LEU A 278 -10.70 -6.57 8.16
C LEU A 278 -10.49 -5.10 8.53
N LEU A 279 -9.35 -4.76 9.15
CA LEU A 279 -9.02 -3.35 9.45
C LEU A 279 -8.84 -2.55 8.17
N PHE A 280 -8.23 -3.13 7.15
CA PHE A 280 -8.13 -2.47 5.85
C PHE A 280 -9.52 -2.29 5.20
N ALA A 281 -10.41 -3.28 5.34
CA ALA A 281 -11.78 -3.18 4.81
C ALA A 281 -12.61 -2.10 5.52
N THR A 282 -12.34 -1.82 6.80
CA THR A 282 -13.03 -0.79 7.59
C THR A 282 -12.25 0.52 7.71
N ARG A 283 -11.20 0.75 6.90
CA ARG A 283 -10.35 1.96 6.96
C ARG A 283 -11.11 3.28 6.74
N LEU A 284 -12.24 3.23 6.02
CA LEU A 284 -13.10 4.38 5.75
C LEU A 284 -14.11 4.65 6.89
N PHE A 285 -14.26 3.72 7.84
CA PHE A 285 -15.17 3.89 8.95
C PHE A 285 -14.62 4.93 9.94
N PRO A 286 -15.43 5.86 10.47
CA PRO A 286 -14.97 6.93 11.35
C PRO A 286 -14.67 6.40 12.76
N SER A 287 -13.52 5.74 12.92
CA SER A 287 -12.93 5.40 14.22
C SER A 287 -11.87 6.42 14.59
N PHE A 288 -11.59 6.58 15.89
CA PHE A 288 -10.54 7.48 16.38
C PHE A 288 -9.19 7.25 15.67
N GLU A 289 -8.78 5.98 15.56
CA GLU A 289 -7.56 5.57 14.88
C GLU A 289 -7.56 5.91 13.38
N ASN A 290 -8.69 5.71 12.68
CA ASN A 290 -8.79 6.07 11.27
C ASN A 290 -8.77 7.58 11.07
N MET A 291 -9.44 8.36 11.94
CA MET A 291 -9.39 9.81 11.86
C MET A 291 -7.97 10.33 12.09
N LYS A 292 -7.27 9.82 13.12
CA LYS A 292 -5.87 10.17 13.38
C LYS A 292 -4.99 9.87 12.17
N TYR A 293 -5.17 8.69 11.56
CA TYR A 293 -4.50 8.29 10.33
C TYR A 293 -4.74 9.27 9.17
N TRP A 294 -6.00 9.62 8.87
CA TRP A 294 -6.32 10.54 7.78
C TRP A 294 -5.81 11.97 8.01
N ARG A 295 -5.80 12.44 9.26
CA ARG A 295 -5.24 13.77 9.60
C ARG A 295 -3.72 13.78 9.45
N ALA A 296 -3.03 12.76 9.94
CA ALA A 296 -1.58 12.62 9.77
C ALA A 296 -1.19 12.55 8.29
N LEU A 297 -1.96 11.80 7.49
CA LEU A 297 -1.75 11.71 6.06
C LEU A 297 -1.93 13.06 5.35
N LYS A 298 -2.95 13.83 5.74
CA LYS A 298 -3.16 15.19 5.25
C LYS A 298 -1.98 16.13 5.58
N ALA A 299 -1.36 15.98 6.75
CA ALA A 299 -0.17 16.77 7.12
C ALA A 299 1.02 16.46 6.20
N ILE A 300 1.23 15.18 5.86
CA ILE A 300 2.28 14.76 4.91
C ILE A 300 1.99 15.34 3.52
N ASP A 301 0.75 15.24 3.04
CA ASP A 301 0.36 15.77 1.73
C ASP A 301 0.56 17.29 1.65
N GLN A 302 0.19 18.02 2.71
CA GLN A 302 0.37 19.47 2.79
C GLN A 302 1.85 19.86 2.73
N ALA A 303 2.72 19.14 3.44
CA ALA A 303 4.16 19.38 3.42
C ALA A 303 4.79 19.09 2.04
N ALA A 304 4.34 18.03 1.36
CA ALA A 304 4.81 17.71 0.01
C ALA A 304 4.34 18.76 -1.02
N LEU A 305 3.06 19.14 -0.97
CA LEU A 305 2.48 20.13 -1.89
C LEU A 305 3.07 21.51 -1.69
N SER A 306 3.29 21.96 -0.45
CA SER A 306 3.92 23.26 -0.16
C SER A 306 5.35 23.32 -0.69
N SER A 307 6.10 22.22 -0.60
CA SER A 307 7.46 22.12 -1.16
C SER A 307 7.47 22.26 -2.68
N ILE A 308 6.51 21.62 -3.36
CA ILE A 308 6.36 21.67 -4.82
C ILE A 308 5.92 23.07 -5.27
N ASP A 309 4.87 23.62 -4.65
CA ASP A 309 4.35 24.95 -4.98
C ASP A 309 5.42 26.03 -4.74
N GLY A 310 6.17 25.93 -3.64
CA GLY A 310 7.29 26.82 -3.35
C GLY A 310 8.37 26.78 -4.43
N ARG A 311 8.66 25.60 -5.00
CA ARG A 311 9.68 25.45 -6.04
C ARG A 311 9.22 25.96 -7.41
N LEU A 312 7.97 25.69 -7.76
CA LEU A 312 7.38 26.21 -9.00
C LEU A 312 7.33 27.75 -8.98
N ALA A 313 6.92 28.36 -7.87
CA ALA A 313 6.91 29.82 -7.74
C ALA A 313 8.31 30.44 -7.86
N GLN A 314 9.34 29.81 -7.28
CA GLN A 314 10.72 30.28 -7.42
C GLN A 314 11.25 30.21 -8.86
N ALA A 315 10.83 29.21 -9.62
CA ALA A 315 11.21 29.06 -11.03
C ALA A 315 10.55 30.10 -11.93
N GLU A 316 9.30 30.50 -11.64
CA GLU A 316 8.59 31.55 -12.39
C GLU A 316 9.21 32.94 -12.18
N VAL A 317 9.70 33.23 -10.96
CA VAL A 317 10.33 34.51 -10.61
C VAL A 317 11.71 34.69 -11.26
N LYS A 318 12.48 33.61 -11.45
CA LYS A 318 13.86 33.65 -11.98
C LYS A 318 13.95 33.61 -13.51
N GLN A 319 13.04 34.29 -14.23
CA GLN A 319 12.98 34.34 -15.70
C GLN A 319 14.37 34.22 -16.38
N GLY A 320 14.69 33.03 -16.89
CA GLY A 320 15.92 32.78 -17.66
C GLY A 320 16.73 31.56 -17.24
N ASP A 321 16.68 31.13 -15.97
CA ASP A 321 17.41 29.94 -15.51
C ASP A 321 16.42 28.86 -15.03
N GLN A 322 16.15 27.85 -15.86
CA GLN A 322 15.26 26.72 -15.55
C GLN A 322 15.89 25.75 -14.53
N SER A 323 16.69 26.25 -13.59
CA SER A 323 17.27 25.42 -12.54
C SER A 323 16.25 25.23 -11.41
N PHE A 324 15.56 24.09 -11.44
CA PHE A 324 14.68 23.64 -10.37
C PHE A 324 15.45 23.11 -9.14
N GLY A 325 16.79 23.24 -9.12
CA GLY A 325 17.66 22.75 -8.05
C GLY A 325 18.29 21.41 -8.35
N ASP A 326 19.33 21.09 -7.58
CA ASP A 326 20.11 19.87 -7.71
C ASP A 326 19.58 18.73 -6.80
N ASP A 327 18.45 18.94 -6.11
CA ASP A 327 17.76 17.90 -5.35
C ASP A 327 16.88 17.02 -6.25
N LEU A 328 16.38 15.90 -5.70
CA LEU A 328 15.54 14.96 -6.44
C LEU A 328 14.32 15.64 -7.08
N LEU A 329 13.60 16.49 -6.32
CA LEU A 329 12.42 17.19 -6.81
C LEU A 329 12.79 18.12 -7.97
N GLY A 330 13.90 18.85 -7.85
CA GLY A 330 14.42 19.71 -8.92
C GLY A 330 14.68 18.95 -10.21
N HIS A 331 15.37 17.81 -10.11
CA HIS A 331 15.60 16.94 -11.25
C HIS A 331 14.30 16.37 -11.84
N MET A 332 13.32 16.02 -11.01
CA MET A 332 12.02 15.51 -11.45
C MET A 332 11.19 16.58 -12.17
N LEU A 333 11.18 17.81 -11.65
CA LEU A 333 10.49 18.95 -12.27
C LEU A 333 11.14 19.32 -13.61
N GLY A 334 12.47 19.37 -13.66
CA GLY A 334 13.21 19.64 -14.89
C GLY A 334 12.98 18.58 -15.96
N ALA A 335 13.04 17.29 -15.58
CA ALA A 335 12.80 16.19 -16.51
C ALA A 335 11.34 16.17 -17.02
N SER A 336 10.37 16.49 -16.15
CA SER A 336 8.96 16.64 -16.52
C SER A 336 8.73 17.79 -17.50
N ALA A 337 9.36 18.94 -17.27
CA ALA A 337 9.25 20.10 -18.16
C ALA A 337 9.81 19.81 -19.55
N ALA A 338 10.96 19.12 -19.62
CA ALA A 338 11.57 18.69 -20.89
C ALA A 338 10.69 17.68 -21.66
N ASP A 339 10.10 16.70 -20.96
CA ASP A 339 9.18 15.72 -21.58
C ASP A 339 7.91 16.38 -22.11
N SER A 340 7.38 17.38 -21.38
CA SER A 340 6.22 18.17 -21.81
C SER A 340 6.49 18.95 -23.09
N ALA A 341 7.68 19.56 -23.21
CA ALA A 341 8.10 20.29 -24.40
C ALA A 341 8.26 19.37 -25.64
N ALA A 342 8.53 18.07 -25.42
CA ALA A 342 8.63 17.06 -26.46
C ALA A 342 7.26 16.42 -26.85
N GLY A 343 6.15 16.94 -26.33
CA GLY A 343 4.80 16.39 -26.57
C GLY A 343 4.49 15.13 -25.74
N GLY A 344 5.29 14.84 -24.71
CA GLY A 344 5.11 13.74 -23.76
C GLY A 344 4.11 14.04 -22.64
N HIS A 345 4.13 13.20 -21.60
CA HIS A 345 3.27 13.39 -20.44
C HIS A 345 3.85 14.46 -19.52
N ARG A 346 3.11 15.55 -19.30
CA ARG A 346 3.47 16.52 -18.26
C ARG A 346 3.25 15.89 -16.89
N MET A 347 4.28 15.87 -16.04
CA MET A 347 4.06 15.70 -14.60
C MET A 347 3.51 17.02 -14.05
N ASP A 348 2.24 17.23 -14.36
CA ASP A 348 1.45 18.40 -13.99
C ASP A 348 1.09 18.31 -12.50
N ARG A 349 0.82 19.45 -11.88
CA ARG A 349 0.13 19.59 -10.59
C ARG A 349 -1.05 18.62 -10.47
N GLN A 350 -1.73 18.30 -11.57
CA GLN A 350 -2.82 17.34 -11.66
C GLN A 350 -2.37 15.88 -11.49
N LEU A 351 -1.22 15.45 -12.02
CA LEU A 351 -0.67 14.10 -11.75
C LEU A 351 -0.14 13.99 -10.32
N ILE A 352 0.45 15.06 -9.78
CA ILE A 352 0.90 15.16 -8.40
C ILE A 352 -0.27 15.21 -7.41
N ALA A 353 -1.29 16.01 -7.70
CA ALA A 353 -2.53 16.06 -6.96
C ALA A 353 -3.34 14.77 -7.12
N GLU A 354 -3.28 14.07 -8.25
CA GLU A 354 -3.86 12.73 -8.43
C GLU A 354 -3.08 11.65 -7.65
N TYR A 355 -1.78 11.85 -7.37
CA TYR A 355 -1.07 11.05 -6.36
C TYR A 355 -1.57 11.37 -4.95
N ALA A 356 -1.82 12.64 -4.63
CA ALA A 356 -2.37 13.07 -3.33
C ALA A 356 -3.90 12.91 -3.21
N GLN A 357 -4.61 12.52 -4.27
CA GLN A 357 -6.07 12.32 -4.25
C GLN A 357 -6.42 11.04 -3.51
N ILE A 358 -6.42 11.16 -2.21
CA ILE A 358 -7.36 10.49 -1.33
C ILE A 358 -8.73 11.13 -1.58
N ARG A 359 -9.74 10.28 -1.80
CA ARG A 359 -11.14 10.70 -1.81
C ARG A 359 -11.61 11.13 -0.43
#